data_AF-A0A939HTU7-F1
#
_entry.id   AF-A0A939HTU7-F1
#
_cell.length_a   1.000
_cell.length_b   1.000
_cell.length_c   1.000
_cell.angle_alpha   90.00
_cell.angle_beta   90.00
_cell.angle_gamma   90.00
#
_symmetry.space_group_name_H-M   'P 1'
#
loop_
_entity.id
_entity.type
_entity.pdbx_description
1 polymer ?
#
loop_
_entity_poly.entity_id
_entity_poly.type
_entity_poly.pdbx_seq_one_letter_code
_entity_poly.pdbx_strand_id
1 'polypeptide(L)' 'MQVDFTYKNIELGKDNKTDWFHQLNPNGTVPVIQHGETVVYESLVINEYLQEVFGSDRMKLYPQNQG' A
#
# COMPACT_ATOMS: atom_id res chain seq x y z
N MET A 1 5.58 -0.76 -14.01
CA MET A 1 5.04 -1.84 -13.19
C MET A 1 3.66 -2.15 -13.70
N GLN A 2 3.49 -3.33 -14.24
CA GLN A 2 2.17 -3.95 -14.39
C GLN A 2 2.22 -5.13 -13.44
N VAL A 3 1.61 -4.96 -12.27
CA VAL A 3 1.49 -5.99 -11.24
C VAL A 3 0.00 -6.31 -11.16
N ASP A 4 -0.34 -7.59 -11.16
CA ASP A 4 -1.74 -8.00 -11.01
C ASP A 4 -2.18 -7.77 -9.56
N PHE A 5 -3.34 -7.14 -9.40
CA PHE A 5 -3.92 -6.90 -8.08
C PHE A 5 -5.44 -7.00 -8.14
N THR A 6 -6.02 -7.37 -7.01
CA THR A 6 -7.45 -7.20 -6.76
C THR A 6 -7.65 -6.02 -5.84
N TYR A 7 -8.65 -5.18 -6.11
CA TYR A 7 -8.99 -4.08 -5.21
C TYR A 7 -10.24 -4.43 -4.39
N LYS A 8 -10.26 -3.98 -3.14
CA LYS A 8 -11.46 -3.99 -2.28
C LYS A 8 -11.80 -2.54 -1.96
N ASN A 9 -13.01 -2.13 -2.30
CA ASN A 9 -13.51 -0.82 -1.89
C ASN A 9 -13.78 -0.81 -0.39
N ILE A 10 -13.41 0.29 0.25
CA ILE A 10 -13.61 0.53 1.68
C ILE A 10 -14.54 1.74 1.80
N GLU A 11 -15.75 1.52 2.30
CA GLU A 11 -16.69 2.60 2.58
C GLU A 11 -16.24 3.38 3.83
N LEU A 12 -15.77 4.61 3.62
CA LEU A 12 -15.29 5.46 4.73
C LEU A 12 -16.43 5.81 5.68
N GLY A 13 -16.14 5.73 6.97
CA GLY A 13 -17.11 5.92 8.04
C GLY A 13 -17.83 4.63 8.46
N LYS A 14 -17.68 3.54 7.70
CA LYS A 14 -18.32 2.24 7.95
C LYS A 14 -17.29 1.12 7.97
N ASP A 15 -16.77 0.72 6.80
CA ASP A 15 -15.86 -0.42 6.68
C ASP A 15 -14.53 -0.16 7.41
N ASN A 16 -13.99 1.05 7.27
CA ASN A 16 -12.70 1.42 7.88
C ASN A 16 -12.74 1.56 9.41
N LYS A 17 -13.93 1.47 10.03
CA LYS A 17 -14.12 1.49 11.49
C LYS A 17 -14.34 0.11 12.10
N THR A 18 -14.43 -0.92 11.27
CA THR A 18 -14.66 -2.28 11.73
C THR A 18 -13.37 -2.90 12.28
N ASP A 19 -13.53 -3.88 13.18
CA ASP A 19 -12.38 -4.56 13.79
C ASP A 19 -11.49 -5.26 12.77
N TRP A 20 -12.09 -5.84 11.71
CA TRP A 20 -11.30 -6.51 10.66
C TRP A 20 -10.43 -5.54 9.88
N PHE A 21 -10.87 -4.30 9.66
CA PHE A 21 -10.04 -3.29 8.99
C PHE A 21 -8.97 -2.75 9.94
N HIS A 22 -9.30 -2.54 11.22
CA HIS A 22 -8.31 -2.13 12.22
C HIS A 22 -7.23 -3.18 12.49
N GLN A 23 -7.52 -4.48 12.27
CA GLN A 23 -6.49 -5.52 12.29
C GLN A 23 -5.47 -5.38 11.15
N LEU A 24 -5.86 -4.78 10.01
CA LEU A 24 -4.95 -4.51 8.89
C LEU A 24 -4.22 -3.17 9.08
N ASN A 25 -4.95 -2.13 9.48
CA ASN A 25 -4.40 -0.81 9.76
C ASN A 25 -5.04 -0.25 11.03
N PRO A 26 -4.31 -0.23 12.16
CA PRO A 26 -4.81 0.32 13.43
C PRO A 26 -5.29 1.78 13.35
N ASN A 27 -4.80 2.55 12.37
CA ASN A 27 -5.21 3.95 12.17
C ASN A 27 -6.57 4.06 11.45
N GLY A 28 -7.10 2.97 10.89
CA GLY A 28 -8.38 2.98 10.18
C GLY A 28 -8.38 3.82 8.90
N THR A 29 -7.20 4.01 8.29
CA THR A 29 -7.02 4.81 7.07
C THR A 29 -6.75 3.94 5.84
N VAL A 30 -7.02 4.51 4.67
CA VAL A 30 -6.64 3.96 3.37
C VAL A 30 -5.52 4.81 2.76
N PRO A 31 -4.67 4.26 1.86
CA PRO A 31 -4.65 2.87 1.38
C PRO A 31 -3.98 1.86 2.33
N VAL A 32 -4.25 0.57 2.09
CA VAL A 32 -3.56 -0.59 2.70
C VAL A 32 -3.27 -1.60 1.59
N ILE A 33 -2.07 -2.18 1.58
CA ILE A 33 -1.70 -3.30 0.70
C ILE A 33 -1.58 -4.56 1.55
N GLN A 34 -2.14 -5.66 1.05
CA GLN A 34 -1.89 -7.00 1.57
C GLN A 34 -1.24 -7.84 0.47
N HIS A 35 -0.03 -8.34 0.73
CA HIS A 35 0.73 -9.21 -0.16
C HIS A 35 1.12 -10.48 0.59
N GLY A 36 0.36 -11.55 0.39
CA GLY A 36 0.47 -12.75 1.20
C GLY A 36 0.12 -12.45 2.67
N GLU A 37 1.07 -12.74 3.56
CA GLU A 37 0.95 -12.46 5.00
C GLU A 37 1.40 -11.04 5.37
N THR A 38 2.03 -10.32 4.45
CA THR A 38 2.53 -8.97 4.68
C THR A 38 1.41 -7.94 4.49
N VAL A 39 1.21 -7.11 5.51
CA VAL A 39 0.29 -5.95 5.47
C VAL A 39 1.11 -4.67 5.57
N VAL A 40 0.88 -3.75 4.64
CA VAL A 40 1.59 -2.46 4.58
C VAL A 40 0.56 -1.33 4.51
N TYR A 41 0.70 -0.37 5.41
CA TYR A 41 -0.09 0.86 5.48
C TYR A 41 0.85 2.06 5.64
N GLU A 42 0.30 3.28 5.57
CA GLU A 42 1.03 4.54 5.29
C GLU A 42 1.48 4.67 3.83
N SER A 43 1.04 5.75 3.16
CA SER A 43 1.21 5.90 1.71
C SER A 43 2.67 5.97 1.25
N LEU A 44 3.54 6.60 2.04
CA LEU A 44 4.98 6.66 1.74
C LEU A 44 5.63 5.29 1.88
N VAL A 45 5.31 4.55 2.95
CA VAL A 45 5.83 3.19 3.18
C VAL A 45 5.32 2.23 2.11
N ILE A 46 4.06 2.36 1.69
CA ILE A 46 3.50 1.62 0.55
C ILE A 46 4.31 1.87 -0.73
N ASN A 47 4.67 3.12 -1.02
CA ASN A 47 5.50 3.43 -2.19
C ASN A 47 6.89 2.78 -2.10
N GLU A 48 7.51 2.81 -0.91
CA GLU A 48 8.81 2.19 -0.68
C GLU A 48 8.73 0.68 -0.87
N TYR A 49 7.72 0.05 -0.28
CA TYR A 49 7.46 -1.39 -0.40
C TYR A 49 7.24 -1.82 -1.85
N LEU A 50 6.41 -1.10 -2.60
CA LEU A 50 6.17 -1.41 -4.02
C LEU A 50 7.44 -1.28 -4.85
N GLN A 51 8.27 -0.27 -4.57
CA GLN A 51 9.56 -0.09 -5.22
C GLN A 51 10.53 -1.23 -4.91
N GLU A 52 10.58 -1.68 -3.65
CA GLU A 52 11.50 -2.73 -3.21
C GLU A 52 11.09 -4.10 -3.77
N VAL A 53 9.80 -4.43 -3.72
CA VAL A 53 9.31 -5.77 -4.06
C VAL A 53 9.08 -5.95 -5.57
N PHE A 54 8.59 -4.92 -6.25
CA PHE A 54 8.17 -5.01 -7.65
C PHE A 54 8.87 -4.01 -8.57
N GLY A 55 9.69 -3.11 -8.01
CA GLY A 55 10.42 -2.12 -8.78
C GLY A 55 11.45 -2.76 -9.71
N SER A 56 11.77 -2.03 -10.77
CA SER A 56 12.91 -2.31 -11.65
C SER A 56 13.71 -1.03 -11.82
N ASP A 57 14.99 -1.14 -12.19
CA ASP A 57 15.86 0.03 -12.37
C ASP A 57 15.31 1.09 -13.34
N ARG A 58 14.40 0.68 -14.24
CA ARG A 58 13.76 1.54 -15.25
C ARG A 58 12.51 2.28 -14.75
N MET A 59 12.04 1.98 -13.54
CA MET A 59 10.82 2.57 -12.99
C MET A 59 11.04 2.85 -11.52
N LYS A 60 11.65 4.00 -11.25
CA LYS A 60 11.91 4.51 -9.91
C LYS A 60 10.76 5.44 -9.52
N LEU A 61 10.08 5.13 -8.42
CA LEU A 61 8.97 5.93 -7.88
C LEU A 61 9.41 7.23 -7.22
N TYR A 62 10.72 7.43 -7.05
CA TYR A 62 11.32 8.59 -6.39
C TYR A 62 12.14 9.45 -7.36
N PRO A 63 12.12 10.79 -7.20
CA PRO A 63 13.03 11.67 -7.90
C PRO A 63 14.46 11.20 -7.71
N GLN A 64 15.18 11.03 -8.81
CA GLN A 64 16.62 10.81 -8.74
C GLN A 64 17.26 12.17 -8.52
N ASN A 65 18.03 12.33 -7.44
CA ASN A 65 18.92 13.47 -7.30
C ASN A 65 19.88 13.45 -8.49
N GLN A 66 19.61 14.28 -9.50
CA GLN A 66 20.53 14.53 -10.61
C GLN A 66 21.57 15.51 -10.08
N GLY A 67 22.70 14.97 -9.64
CA GLY A 67 23.91 15.76 -9.39
C GLY A 67 24.48 16.31 -10.69
#